data_AF-A0A432EG47-F1
#
_entry.id   AF-A0A432EG47-F1
#
_cell.length_a   1.000
_cell.length_b   1.000
_cell.length_c   1.000
_cell.angle_alpha   90.00
_cell.angle_beta   90.00
_cell.angle_gamma   90.00
#
_symmetry.space_group_name_H-M   'P 1'
#
loop_
_entity.id
_entity.type
_entity.pdbx_description
1 polymer ?
#
loop_
_entity_poly.entity_id
_entity_poly.type
_entity_poly.pdbx_seq_one_letter_code
_entity_poly.pdbx_strand_id
1 'polypeptide(L)'
;MAKVIKWNPEGGKNKDKPQKEEKEKKPQPLTEEDFKRLFEPFKEGLKKLYPSQVEDVLGFYGMGEKNGNKDFLVGIVLWKRYGMEQPYSSTFVAIFEDNKLQKVSFLEAKNNYWDWRVMLKTYKKEFHTEEIFNRFMELVKGQFRV
;
A
#
# COMPACT_ATOMS: atom_id res chain seq x y z
N MET A 1 -45.73 -10.61 -41.97
CA MET A 1 -45.55 -10.60 -40.50
C MET A 1 -44.99 -9.24 -40.11
N ALA A 2 -45.80 -8.40 -39.47
CA ALA A 2 -45.46 -7.01 -39.16
C ALA A 2 -44.63 -6.92 -37.87
N LYS A 3 -43.55 -6.12 -37.89
CA LYS A 3 -42.67 -5.88 -36.75
C LYS A 3 -43.15 -4.58 -36.06
N VAL A 4 -43.58 -4.70 -34.81
CA VAL A 4 -44.12 -3.60 -34.01
C VAL A 4 -42.98 -2.68 -33.57
N ILE A 5 -43.03 -1.41 -33.99
CA ILE A 5 -42.17 -0.33 -33.49
C ILE A 5 -42.90 0.31 -32.31
N LYS A 6 -42.35 0.19 -31.09
CA LYS A 6 -42.81 1.00 -29.95
C LYS A 6 -42.21 2.40 -30.09
N TRP A 7 -43.05 3.35 -30.50
CA TRP A 7 -42.75 4.78 -30.48
C TRP A 7 -43.15 5.34 -29.12
N ASN A 8 -42.21 6.01 -28.42
CA ASN A 8 -42.51 6.81 -27.23
C ASN A 8 -42.28 8.30 -27.59
N PRO A 9 -43.32 9.12 -27.74
CA PRO A 9 -43.20 10.50 -28.21
C PRO A 9 -43.20 11.47 -27.03
N GLU A 10 -42.10 11.56 -26.30
CA GLU A 10 -41.81 12.75 -25.48
C GLU A 10 -40.35 13.12 -25.69
N GLY A 11 -40.14 14.06 -26.60
CA GLY A 11 -38.83 14.64 -26.90
C GLY A 11 -38.42 15.64 -25.83
N GLY A 12 -37.11 15.68 -25.54
CA GLY A 12 -36.54 16.83 -24.85
C GLY A 12 -35.23 16.56 -24.12
N LYS A 13 -34.13 16.92 -24.80
CA LYS A 13 -32.79 17.24 -24.26
C LYS A 13 -31.83 16.08 -24.00
N ASN A 14 -30.93 15.93 -24.97
CA ASN A 14 -29.47 15.94 -24.78
C ASN A 14 -29.01 15.90 -23.31
N LYS A 15 -28.63 14.72 -22.84
CA LYS A 15 -27.48 14.54 -21.97
C LYS A 15 -26.81 13.23 -22.40
N ASP A 16 -25.87 13.35 -23.33
CA ASP A 16 -24.70 12.49 -23.35
C ASP A 16 -24.21 12.35 -21.92
N LYS A 17 -24.53 11.23 -21.26
CA LYS A 17 -23.76 10.83 -20.09
C LYS A 17 -22.40 10.48 -20.67
N PRO A 18 -21.32 11.16 -20.27
CA PRO A 18 -20.00 10.62 -20.51
C PRO A 18 -20.00 9.28 -19.78
N GLN A 19 -19.96 8.17 -20.51
CA GLN A 19 -19.35 6.97 -19.97
C GLN A 19 -17.95 7.43 -19.58
N LYS A 20 -17.75 7.69 -18.29
CA LYS A 20 -16.40 7.77 -17.74
C LYS A 20 -15.80 6.43 -18.08
N GLU A 21 -14.98 6.40 -19.12
CA GLU A 21 -13.92 5.41 -19.22
C GLU A 21 -13.17 5.52 -17.89
N GLU A 22 -13.43 4.58 -16.98
CA GLU A 22 -12.50 4.29 -15.89
C GLU A 22 -11.22 3.87 -16.59
N LYS A 23 -10.38 4.84 -16.92
CA LYS A 23 -8.98 4.57 -17.24
C LYS A 23 -8.45 3.88 -16.00
N GLU A 24 -8.27 2.56 -16.08
CA GLU A 24 -7.49 1.79 -15.13
C GLU A 24 -6.16 2.54 -14.98
N LYS A 25 -6.04 3.29 -13.89
CA LYS A 25 -4.80 4.00 -13.59
C LYS A 25 -3.80 2.91 -13.28
N LYS A 26 -2.83 2.74 -14.17
CA LYS A 26 -1.70 1.86 -13.90
C LYS A 26 -0.99 2.35 -12.63
N PRO A 27 -0.54 1.43 -11.76
CA PRO A 27 0.21 1.81 -10.58
C PRO A 27 1.48 2.57 -10.98
N GLN A 28 1.89 3.52 -10.16
CA GLN A 28 3.07 4.36 -10.37
C GLN A 28 4.05 4.20 -9.21
N PRO A 29 5.37 4.17 -9.44
CA PRO A 29 6.34 4.15 -8.35
C PRO A 29 6.15 5.33 -7.38
N LEU A 30 6.36 5.08 -6.09
CA LEU A 30 6.37 6.14 -5.08
C LEU A 30 7.58 7.07 -5.26
N THR A 31 7.35 8.38 -5.17
CA THR A 31 8.41 9.41 -5.19
C THR A 31 8.87 9.76 -3.78
N GLU A 32 9.98 10.49 -3.63
CA GLU A 32 10.46 10.94 -2.31
C GLU A 32 9.40 11.74 -1.53
N GLU A 33 8.60 12.55 -2.22
CA GLU A 33 7.49 13.28 -1.61
C GLU A 33 6.39 12.33 -1.11
N ASP A 34 6.13 11.22 -1.80
CA ASP A 34 5.21 10.20 -1.32
C ASP A 34 5.73 9.54 -0.03
N PHE A 35 7.03 9.21 0.03
CA PHE A 35 7.65 8.68 1.25
C PHE A 35 7.52 9.66 2.43
N LYS A 36 7.78 10.95 2.19
CA LYS A 36 7.60 12.01 3.21
C LYS A 36 6.14 12.12 3.67
N ARG A 37 5.18 12.09 2.74
CA ARG A 37 3.74 12.09 3.03
C ARG A 37 3.33 10.90 3.90
N LEU A 38 3.87 9.72 3.61
CA LEU A 38 3.48 8.47 4.28
C LEU A 38 4.13 8.28 5.66
N PHE A 39 5.14 9.08 6.00
CA PHE A 39 5.88 8.93 7.26
C PHE A 39 5.00 9.08 8.50
N GLU A 40 4.27 10.17 8.63
CA GLU A 40 3.44 10.41 9.82
C GLU A 40 2.31 9.37 9.94
N PRO A 41 1.54 9.05 8.88
CA PRO A 41 0.55 7.98 8.92
C PRO A 41 1.12 6.61 9.31
N PHE A 42 2.35 6.32 8.88
CA PHE A 42 3.02 5.07 9.23
C PHE A 42 3.38 5.05 10.72
N LYS A 43 3.96 6.14 11.22
CA LYS A 43 4.32 6.31 12.63
C LYS A 43 3.11 6.16 13.55
N GLU A 44 2.04 6.90 13.28
CA GLU A 44 0.79 6.83 14.05
C GLU A 44 0.15 5.44 13.96
N GLY A 45 0.11 4.87 12.75
CA GLY A 45 -0.43 3.53 12.51
C GLY A 45 0.31 2.45 13.29
N LEU A 46 1.64 2.49 13.30
CA LEU A 46 2.45 1.53 14.07
C LEU A 46 2.23 1.66 15.58
N LYS A 47 2.19 2.90 16.11
CA LYS A 47 1.88 3.12 17.53
C LYS A 47 0.49 2.62 17.90
N LYS A 48 -0.49 2.74 16.99
CA LYS A 48 -1.85 2.22 17.21
C LYS A 48 -1.93 0.69 17.15
N LEU A 49 -1.24 0.07 16.20
CA LEU A 49 -1.28 -1.38 16.00
C LEU A 49 -0.44 -2.14 17.03
N TYR A 50 0.66 -1.55 17.49
CA TYR A 50 1.59 -2.16 18.44
C TYR A 50 1.95 -1.20 19.60
N PRO A 51 0.96 -0.74 20.39
CA PRO A 51 1.14 0.32 21.40
C PRO A 51 2.07 -0.06 22.55
N SER A 52 2.21 -1.35 22.85
CA SER A 52 3.12 -1.86 23.87
C SER A 52 4.53 -2.13 23.35
N GLN A 53 4.75 -2.05 22.03
CA GLN A 53 6.03 -2.38 21.41
C GLN A 53 6.72 -1.15 20.83
N VAL A 54 5.97 -0.22 20.23
CA VAL A 54 6.55 0.98 19.58
C VAL A 54 6.60 2.14 20.54
N GLU A 55 7.81 2.54 20.91
CA GLU A 55 8.06 3.81 21.60
C GLU A 55 8.10 4.95 20.57
N ASP A 56 8.95 4.79 19.55
CA ASP A 56 9.03 5.75 18.45
C ASP A 56 9.42 5.14 17.11
N VAL A 57 9.10 5.83 16.03
CA VAL A 57 9.52 5.48 14.66
C VAL A 57 10.47 6.56 14.18
N LEU A 58 11.70 6.18 13.87
CA LEU A 58 12.79 7.10 13.54
C LEU A 58 12.85 7.39 12.04
N GLY A 59 12.43 6.43 11.21
CA GLY A 59 12.47 6.55 9.77
C GLY A 59 12.11 5.25 9.09
N PHE A 60 11.79 5.31 7.81
CA PHE A 60 11.79 4.13 6.95
C PHE A 60 12.31 4.48 5.56
N TYR A 61 12.79 3.46 4.86
CA TYR A 61 13.13 3.54 3.44
C TYR A 61 12.65 2.27 2.75
N GLY A 62 12.41 2.36 1.45
CA GLY A 62 11.86 1.22 0.72
C GLY A 62 11.51 1.55 -0.72
N MET A 63 10.66 0.71 -1.28
CA MET A 63 10.10 0.87 -2.62
C MET A 63 8.63 0.49 -2.60
N GLY A 64 7.86 1.09 -3.50
CA GLY A 64 6.43 0.87 -3.53
C GLY A 64 5.79 1.52 -4.73
N GLU A 65 4.49 1.37 -4.80
CA GLU A 65 3.66 1.95 -5.85
C GLU A 65 2.41 2.60 -5.24
N LYS A 66 1.90 3.62 -5.92
CA LYS A 66 0.59 4.23 -5.67
C LYS A 66 -0.38 3.90 -6.79
N ASN A 67 -1.62 3.63 -6.41
CA ASN A 67 -2.73 3.40 -7.33
C ASN A 67 -4.01 3.98 -6.73
N GLY A 68 -4.48 5.09 -7.31
CA GLY A 68 -5.65 5.80 -6.79
C GLY A 68 -5.41 6.35 -5.39
N ASN A 69 -6.20 5.90 -4.42
CA ASN A 69 -6.11 6.28 -3.00
C ASN A 69 -5.32 5.28 -2.15
N LYS A 70 -4.73 4.25 -2.78
CA LYS A 70 -3.95 3.21 -2.08
C LYS A 70 -2.48 3.32 -2.43
N ASP A 71 -1.65 3.06 -1.43
CA ASP A 71 -0.19 2.95 -1.58
C ASP A 71 0.26 1.58 -1.05
N PHE A 72 1.04 0.85 -1.85
CA PHE A 72 1.72 -0.38 -1.45
C PHE A 72 3.20 -0.09 -1.22
N LEU A 73 3.75 -0.56 -0.10
CA LEU A 73 5.12 -0.28 0.29
C LEU A 73 5.80 -1.54 0.84
N VAL A 74 7.03 -1.79 0.40
CA VAL A 74 7.95 -2.75 1.03
C VAL A 74 9.19 -1.97 1.45
N GLY A 75 9.66 -2.16 2.68
CA GLY A 75 10.76 -1.37 3.19
C GLY A 75 11.38 -1.90 4.47
N ILE A 76 12.37 -1.15 4.96
CA ILE A 76 12.94 -1.32 6.30
C ILE A 76 12.53 -0.10 7.13
N VAL A 77 11.98 -0.36 8.31
CA VAL A 77 11.73 0.66 9.33
C VAL A 77 12.83 0.63 10.37
N LEU A 78 13.29 1.81 10.79
CA LEU A 78 14.09 2.02 11.99
C LEU A 78 13.17 2.56 13.09
N TRP A 79 13.09 1.85 14.20
CA TRP A 79 12.14 2.14 15.28
C TRP A 79 12.71 1.78 16.65
N LYS A 80 12.26 2.50 17.66
CA LYS A 80 12.61 2.28 19.07
C LYS A 80 11.50 1.51 19.75
N ARG A 81 11.87 0.46 20.49
CA ARG A 81 10.94 -0.36 21.25
C ARG A 81 11.01 -0.03 22.73
N TYR A 82 9.87 -0.09 23.42
CA TYR A 82 9.84 0.09 24.87
C TYR A 82 10.75 -0.93 25.56
N GLY A 83 11.56 -0.44 26.51
CA GLY A 83 12.48 -1.25 27.29
C GLY A 83 13.76 -1.67 26.55
N MET A 84 13.97 -1.20 25.32
CA MET A 84 15.20 -1.45 24.55
C MET A 84 15.98 -0.14 24.42
N GLU A 85 17.28 -0.17 24.74
CA GLU A 85 18.13 1.02 24.65
C GLU A 85 18.44 1.40 23.19
N GLN A 86 18.69 0.39 22.36
CA GLN A 86 19.11 0.59 20.97
C GLN A 86 17.92 0.51 20.01
N PRO A 87 17.87 1.37 18.97
CA PRO A 87 16.93 1.23 17.88
C PRO A 87 17.08 -0.13 17.18
N TYR A 88 15.96 -0.65 16.70
CA TYR A 88 15.89 -1.89 15.95
C TYR A 88 15.51 -1.60 14.50
N SER A 89 15.87 -2.47 13.57
CA SER A 89 15.39 -2.41 12.19
C SER A 89 14.50 -3.61 11.88
N SER A 90 13.47 -3.41 11.06
CA SER A 90 12.59 -4.51 10.65
C SER A 90 12.15 -4.34 9.21
N THR A 91 12.11 -5.44 8.48
CA THR A 91 11.60 -5.47 7.12
C THR A 91 10.09 -5.61 7.16
N PHE A 92 9.38 -4.79 6.39
CA PHE A 92 7.93 -4.78 6.38
C PHE A 92 7.32 -4.71 4.99
N VAL A 93 6.07 -5.14 4.92
CA VAL A 93 5.13 -4.86 3.83
C VAL A 93 3.96 -4.08 4.42
N ALA A 94 3.57 -2.99 3.80
CA ALA A 94 2.50 -2.11 4.25
C ALA A 94 1.53 -1.75 3.12
N ILE A 95 0.28 -1.54 3.52
CA ILE A 95 -0.77 -0.95 2.68
C ILE A 95 -1.30 0.28 3.39
N PHE A 96 -1.31 1.38 2.65
CA PHE A 96 -2.02 2.59 3.02
C PHE A 96 -3.26 2.73 2.14
N GLU A 97 -4.32 3.26 2.72
CA GLU A 97 -5.53 3.65 2.01
C GLU A 97 -6.00 4.97 2.62
N ASP A 98 -6.30 5.94 1.76
CA ASP A 98 -6.66 7.31 2.15
C ASP A 98 -5.65 7.93 3.13
N ASN A 99 -4.35 7.78 2.82
CA ASN A 99 -3.23 8.25 3.65
C ASN A 99 -3.21 7.67 5.08
N LYS A 100 -3.77 6.49 5.31
CA LYS A 100 -3.74 5.83 6.63
C LYS A 100 -3.16 4.43 6.50
N LEU A 101 -2.30 4.05 7.45
CA LEU A 101 -1.79 2.68 7.52
C LEU A 101 -2.94 1.72 7.85
N GLN A 102 -3.32 0.89 6.88
CA GLN A 102 -4.40 -0.10 7.05
C GLN A 102 -3.86 -1.47 7.45
N LYS A 103 -2.75 -1.87 6.83
CA LYS A 103 -2.15 -3.18 7.04
C LYS A 103 -0.64 -3.05 7.07
N VAL A 104 0.00 -3.79 7.97
CA VAL A 104 1.45 -3.95 8.01
C VAL A 104 1.78 -5.36 8.46
N SER A 105 2.81 -5.94 7.86
CA SER A 105 3.41 -7.22 8.24
C SER A 105 4.91 -7.05 8.31
N PHE A 106 5.52 -7.57 9.36
CA PHE A 106 6.97 -7.65 9.51
C PHE A 106 7.46 -9.05 9.10
N LEU A 107 8.48 -9.13 8.27
CA LEU A 107 8.93 -10.42 7.73
C LEU A 107 9.55 -11.31 8.82
N GLU A 108 10.20 -10.70 9.80
CA GLU A 108 10.90 -11.37 10.90
C GLU A 108 9.95 -11.82 12.02
N ALA A 109 8.72 -11.30 12.04
CA ALA A 109 7.76 -11.61 13.08
C ALA A 109 7.15 -13.01 12.89
N LYS A 110 7.19 -13.82 13.96
CA LYS A 110 6.56 -15.15 13.99
C LYS A 110 5.04 -15.08 13.90
N ASN A 111 4.44 -14.07 14.53
CA ASN A 111 3.00 -13.84 14.58
C ASN A 111 2.71 -12.43 14.09
N ASN A 112 2.41 -12.30 12.80
CA ASN A 112 1.91 -11.04 12.26
C ASN A 112 0.39 -10.96 12.39
N TYR A 113 -0.13 -9.74 12.55
CA TYR A 113 -1.58 -9.49 12.44
C TYR A 113 -2.06 -9.73 10.99
N TRP A 114 -1.22 -9.43 10.00
CA TRP A 114 -1.41 -9.76 8.60
C TRP A 114 -0.23 -10.56 8.07
N ASP A 115 -0.45 -11.68 7.40
CA ASP A 115 0.63 -12.40 6.73
C ASP A 115 1.05 -11.66 5.44
N TRP A 116 2.35 -11.35 5.31
CA TRP A 116 2.87 -10.62 4.16
C TRP A 116 2.63 -11.35 2.83
N ARG A 117 2.70 -12.69 2.78
CA ARG A 117 2.46 -13.47 1.55
C ARG A 117 1.00 -13.35 1.14
N VAL A 118 0.09 -13.32 2.11
CA VAL A 118 -1.34 -13.04 1.86
C VAL A 118 -1.52 -11.61 1.36
N MET A 119 -0.82 -10.63 1.92
CA MET A 119 -0.87 -9.25 1.42
C MET A 119 -0.41 -9.15 -0.04
N LEU A 120 0.73 -9.75 -0.41
CA LEU A 120 1.23 -9.74 -1.79
C LEU A 120 0.19 -10.32 -2.77
N LYS A 121 -0.44 -11.45 -2.40
CA LYS A 121 -1.47 -12.10 -3.22
C LYS A 121 -2.76 -11.29 -3.32
N THR A 122 -3.15 -10.62 -2.25
CA THR A 122 -4.40 -9.84 -2.18
C THR A 122 -4.31 -8.61 -3.09
N TYR A 123 -3.16 -7.96 -3.12
CA TYR A 123 -2.98 -6.66 -3.77
C TYR A 123 -2.33 -6.74 -5.17
N LYS A 124 -2.02 -7.95 -5.68
CA LYS A 124 -1.38 -8.15 -7.00
C LYS A 124 -2.18 -7.64 -8.21
N LYS A 125 -3.48 -7.39 -8.05
CA LYS A 125 -4.33 -6.80 -9.12
C LYS A 125 -4.21 -5.28 -9.17
N GLU A 126 -3.79 -4.67 -8.07
CA GLU A 126 -3.72 -3.21 -7.91
C GLU A 126 -2.28 -2.71 -8.06
N PHE A 127 -1.29 -3.54 -7.73
CA PHE A 127 0.14 -3.21 -7.74
C PHE A 127 0.97 -4.39 -8.24
N HIS A 128 2.20 -4.11 -8.68
CA HIS A 128 3.20 -5.13 -9.02
C HIS A 128 3.87 -5.72 -7.76
N THR A 129 3.06 -6.25 -6.84
CA THR A 129 3.48 -6.61 -5.47
C THR A 129 4.66 -7.58 -5.42
N GLU A 130 4.62 -8.66 -6.22
CA GLU A 130 5.69 -9.68 -6.24
C GLU A 130 6.99 -9.15 -6.83
N GLU A 131 6.90 -8.34 -7.89
CA GLU A 131 8.07 -7.74 -8.53
C GLU A 131 8.77 -6.75 -7.59
N ILE A 132 8.00 -5.84 -6.98
CA ILE A 132 8.51 -4.88 -6.00
C ILE A 132 9.14 -5.61 -4.82
N PHE A 133 8.45 -6.62 -4.27
CA PHE A 133 8.98 -7.40 -3.16
C PHE A 133 10.29 -8.09 -3.53
N ASN A 134 10.34 -8.79 -4.67
CA ASN A 134 11.55 -9.51 -5.08
C ASN A 134 12.72 -8.56 -5.34
N ARG A 135 12.48 -7.44 -6.04
CA ARG A 135 13.49 -6.39 -6.25
C ARG A 135 14.01 -5.83 -4.93
N PHE A 136 13.12 -5.54 -3.98
CA PHE A 136 13.52 -5.09 -2.65
C PHE A 136 14.39 -6.13 -1.94
N MET A 137 13.95 -7.39 -1.93
CA MET A 137 14.68 -8.49 -1.29
C MET A 137 16.05 -8.72 -1.93
N GLU A 138 16.20 -8.56 -3.24
CA GLU A 138 17.49 -8.64 -3.93
C GLU A 138 18.45 -7.53 -3.47
N LEU A 139 17.95 -6.29 -3.33
CA LEU A 139 18.76 -5.17 -2.85
C LEU A 139 19.26 -5.39 -1.41
N VAL A 140 18.39 -5.86 -0.51
CA VAL A 140 18.76 -6.02 0.90
C VAL A 140 19.52 -7.31 1.19
N LYS A 141 19.37 -8.36 0.37
CA LYS A 141 20.19 -9.59 0.47
C LYS A 141 21.69 -9.32 0.31
N GLY A 142 22.07 -8.25 -0.39
CA GLY A 142 23.46 -7.81 -0.47
C GLY A 142 23.99 -7.14 0.80
N GLN A 143 23.11 -6.66 1.68
CA GLN A 143 23.47 -5.87 2.87
C GLN A 143 23.45 -6.67 4.19
N PHE A 144 22.81 -7.84 4.22
CA PHE A 144 22.75 -8.70 5.40
C PHE A 144 23.28 -10.11 5.08
N ARG A 145 24.59 -10.22 4.78
CA ARG A 145 25.29 -11.49 4.99
C ARG A 145 25.60 -11.60 6.48
N VAL A 146 24.84 -12.44 7.17
CA VAL A 146 25.25 -13.00 8.47
C VAL A 146 26.21 -14.15 8.21
#